data_AF-A0A387HFW5-F1
#
_entry.id   AF-A0A387HFW5-F1
#
_cell.length_a   1.000
_cell.length_b   1.000
_cell.length_c   1.000
_cell.angle_alpha   90.00
_cell.angle_beta   90.00
_cell.angle_gamma   90.00
#
_symmetry.space_group_name_H-M   'P 1'
#
loop_
_entity.id
_entity.type
_entity.pdbx_description
1 polymer ?
#
loop_
_entity_poly.entity_id
_entity_poly.type
_entity_poly.pdbx_seq_one_letter_code
_entity_poly.pdbx_strand_id
1 'polypeptide(L)'
;MSPAVEDHSEDHAAERSTTGHDPSRSVADPAASRSVADPAASRSVAAPAASRSVADPDASRSVADPAATPPVEDHARARVVTDAPLSNPVPVAMRYDPADASGAVRFAFPGGNEWAFPRDLLESGLRAPASRGDVSVWPCGRAQTVLEFHSPEGVAVVQFDSSPLVRFLRHTYATDARAAPAATPAGRRA
;
A
#
# COMPACT_ATOMS: atom_id res chain seq x y z
N MET A 1 -59.32 24.77 31.72
CA MET A 1 -58.48 25.36 30.66
C MET A 1 -58.49 24.42 29.47
N SER A 2 -58.82 24.96 28.31
CA SER A 2 -58.71 24.42 26.93
C SER A 2 -58.20 25.61 26.06
N PRO A 3 -57.80 25.50 24.78
CA PRO A 3 -57.87 24.41 23.78
C PRO A 3 -56.56 23.58 23.76
N ALA A 4 -56.03 22.94 22.69
CA ALA A 4 -56.31 22.77 21.25
C ALA A 4 -55.89 21.33 20.82
N VAL A 5 -56.32 20.70 19.70
CA VAL A 5 -56.05 20.89 18.24
C VAL A 5 -54.58 21.25 17.89
N GLU A 6 -53.95 20.72 16.84
CA GLU A 6 -54.48 20.16 15.59
C GLU A 6 -53.53 19.10 14.98
N ASP A 7 -54.08 18.24 14.12
CA ASP A 7 -53.33 17.39 13.19
C ASP A 7 -52.59 18.26 12.15
N HIS A 8 -51.38 17.89 11.74
CA HIS A 8 -50.73 18.46 10.54
C HIS A 8 -50.28 17.34 9.61
N SER A 9 -51.27 16.75 8.96
CA SER A 9 -51.16 16.23 7.61
C SER A 9 -50.78 17.37 6.65
N GLU A 10 -49.53 17.44 6.20
CA GLU A 10 -49.18 18.16 4.98
C GLU A 10 -48.62 17.19 3.93
N ASP A 11 -49.54 16.76 3.08
CA ASP A 11 -49.24 16.29 1.73
C ASP A 11 -48.56 17.42 0.95
N HIS A 12 -47.43 17.11 0.30
CA HIS A 12 -46.91 17.97 -0.76
C HIS A 12 -46.68 17.16 -2.03
N ALA A 13 -47.79 16.81 -2.67
CA ALA A 13 -47.80 16.27 -4.01
C ALA A 13 -47.24 17.26 -5.04
N ALA A 14 -46.46 16.71 -5.97
CA ALA A 14 -46.22 17.17 -7.34
C ALA A 14 -45.55 18.56 -7.58
N GLU A 15 -44.37 18.52 -8.20
CA GLU A 15 -44.09 19.08 -9.54
C GLU A 15 -43.02 18.19 -10.22
N ARG A 16 -43.32 17.34 -11.21
CA ARG A 16 -43.58 17.65 -12.63
C ARG A 16 -42.48 18.48 -13.34
N SER A 17 -41.24 18.01 -13.31
CA SER A 17 -40.24 18.38 -14.32
C SER A 17 -40.18 17.36 -15.46
N THR A 18 -40.76 17.74 -16.60
CA THR A 18 -40.70 17.00 -17.87
C THR A 18 -39.36 17.19 -18.57
N THR A 19 -38.62 16.11 -18.82
CA THR A 19 -37.68 16.03 -19.95
C THR A 19 -37.70 14.62 -20.53
N GLY A 20 -38.61 14.39 -21.48
CA GLY A 20 -38.44 13.29 -22.43
C GLY A 20 -37.42 13.72 -23.47
N HIS A 21 -36.29 13.02 -23.56
CA HIS A 21 -35.31 13.23 -24.62
C HIS A 21 -34.84 11.88 -25.18
N ASP A 22 -35.63 11.34 -26.10
CA ASP A 22 -35.15 10.51 -27.20
C ASP A 22 -35.37 11.37 -28.46
N PRO A 23 -34.33 11.61 -29.26
CA PRO A 23 -34.18 10.74 -30.41
C PRO A 23 -32.73 10.37 -30.78
N SER A 24 -32.55 9.10 -31.11
CA SER A 24 -31.74 8.64 -32.27
C SER A 24 -30.39 9.32 -32.52
N ARG A 25 -29.29 8.65 -32.11
CA ARG A 25 -28.01 8.76 -32.84
C ARG A 25 -27.62 7.42 -33.46
N SER A 26 -28.08 7.23 -34.68
CA SER A 26 -27.71 6.12 -35.55
C SER A 26 -26.30 6.29 -36.15
N VAL A 27 -25.77 5.19 -36.70
CA VAL A 27 -24.56 5.04 -37.54
C VAL A 27 -23.21 5.54 -37.00
N ALA A 28 -22.33 4.59 -36.68
CA ALA A 28 -21.23 4.20 -37.59
C ALA A 28 -20.49 2.96 -37.05
N ASP A 29 -20.56 1.84 -37.77
CA ASP A 29 -19.66 0.69 -37.63
C ASP A 29 -18.60 0.78 -38.75
N PRO A 30 -17.30 0.86 -38.43
CA PRO A 30 -16.23 0.75 -39.41
C PRO A 30 -15.55 -0.64 -39.33
N ALA A 31 -16.18 -1.65 -39.90
CA ALA A 31 -15.53 -2.92 -40.21
C ALA A 31 -14.42 -2.76 -41.28
N ALA A 32 -13.15 -2.77 -40.85
CA ALA A 32 -11.95 -3.04 -41.65
C ALA A 32 -10.72 -3.21 -40.74
N SER A 33 -9.75 -4.12 -40.94
CA SER A 33 -9.68 -5.26 -41.86
C SER A 33 -8.64 -6.28 -41.37
N ARG A 34 -8.78 -7.52 -41.86
CA ARG A 34 -7.71 -8.52 -42.09
C ARG A 34 -6.41 -7.88 -42.67
N SER A 35 -5.21 -8.48 -42.62
CA SER A 35 -4.84 -9.88 -42.36
C SER A 35 -3.35 -10.05 -42.01
N VAL A 36 -3.04 -11.26 -41.52
CA VAL A 36 -1.75 -11.96 -41.39
C VAL A 36 -0.58 -11.58 -42.34
N ALA A 37 0.65 -11.58 -41.78
CA ALA A 37 1.88 -11.98 -42.47
C ALA A 37 3.02 -12.38 -41.48
N ASP A 38 3.16 -13.68 -41.25
CA ASP A 38 4.41 -14.41 -40.91
C ASP A 38 4.45 -15.54 -41.97
N PRO A 39 5.59 -15.95 -42.58
CA PRO A 39 6.86 -16.20 -41.89
C PRO A 39 8.18 -15.97 -42.70
N ALA A 40 9.27 -16.34 -42.02
CA ALA A 40 10.45 -17.07 -42.54
C ALA A 40 11.71 -16.30 -43.03
N ALA A 41 12.84 -16.70 -42.40
CA ALA A 41 14.14 -17.10 -43.01
C ALA A 41 14.92 -16.09 -43.89
N SER A 42 16.25 -15.98 -43.85
CA SER A 42 17.30 -16.63 -43.04
C SER A 42 18.63 -15.91 -43.31
N ARG A 43 19.51 -15.72 -42.32
CA ARG A 43 20.97 -15.81 -42.56
C ARG A 43 21.80 -15.99 -41.28
N SER A 44 22.25 -17.21 -41.04
CA SER A 44 23.37 -17.49 -40.11
C SER A 44 24.71 -17.26 -40.78
N VAL A 45 25.70 -16.73 -40.06
CA VAL A 45 27.13 -16.91 -40.35
C VAL A 45 27.97 -16.91 -39.06
N ALA A 46 28.94 -17.82 -39.02
CA ALA A 46 30.12 -17.87 -38.13
C ALA A 46 29.92 -17.99 -36.60
N ALA A 47 30.15 -19.21 -36.09
CA ALA A 47 30.77 -19.40 -34.78
C ALA A 47 32.27 -19.02 -34.85
N PRO A 48 32.90 -18.65 -33.72
CA PRO A 48 34.00 -19.50 -33.27
C PRO A 48 34.09 -19.69 -31.74
N ALA A 49 34.78 -20.78 -31.38
CA ALA A 49 35.49 -21.02 -30.12
C ALA A 49 34.77 -20.82 -28.78
N ALA A 50 34.48 -21.94 -28.12
CA ALA A 50 34.16 -21.96 -26.69
C ALA A 50 35.39 -21.55 -25.85
N SER A 51 35.31 -20.41 -25.18
CA SER A 51 36.05 -20.15 -23.94
C SER A 51 35.08 -20.34 -22.78
N ARG A 52 35.17 -21.52 -22.14
CA ARG A 52 34.44 -21.82 -20.89
C ARG A 52 35.05 -20.98 -19.76
N SER A 53 34.62 -19.71 -19.68
CA SER A 53 34.86 -18.91 -18.49
C SER A 53 34.03 -19.51 -17.36
N VAL A 54 34.69 -20.28 -16.49
CA VAL A 54 34.19 -20.53 -15.15
C VAL A 54 34.23 -19.20 -14.42
N ALA A 55 33.12 -18.48 -14.46
CA ALA A 55 32.89 -17.43 -13.49
C ALA A 55 32.80 -18.11 -12.12
N ASP A 56 33.81 -17.92 -11.28
CA ASP A 56 33.68 -18.14 -9.86
C ASP A 56 32.44 -17.37 -9.39
N PRO A 57 31.42 -18.04 -8.79
CA PRO A 57 30.44 -17.34 -8.01
C PRO A 57 31.08 -16.98 -6.66
N ASP A 58 32.12 -16.14 -6.68
CA ASP A 58 32.27 -15.14 -5.62
C ASP A 58 31.14 -14.13 -5.80
N ALA A 59 29.93 -14.62 -5.54
CA ALA A 59 28.93 -13.78 -4.96
C ALA A 59 29.55 -13.33 -3.65
N SER A 60 30.11 -12.13 -3.66
CA SER A 60 30.37 -11.29 -2.49
C SER A 60 29.04 -11.01 -1.78
N ARG A 61 28.46 -12.09 -1.25
CA ARG A 61 27.46 -12.12 -0.21
C ARG A 61 28.22 -11.72 1.03
N SER A 62 28.45 -10.39 1.12
CA SER A 62 29.04 -9.72 2.26
C SER A 62 28.49 -10.41 3.50
N VAL A 63 29.38 -11.05 4.25
CA VAL A 63 28.99 -11.86 5.40
C VAL A 63 28.59 -10.86 6.46
N ALA A 64 27.31 -10.47 6.41
CA ALA A 64 26.69 -9.64 7.42
C ALA A 64 27.03 -10.26 8.76
N ASP A 65 27.54 -9.44 9.68
CA ASP A 65 28.00 -9.88 10.98
C ASP A 65 26.93 -10.82 11.59
N PRO A 66 27.28 -12.07 11.96
CA PRO A 66 26.29 -13.03 12.44
C PRO A 66 25.61 -12.60 13.76
N ALA A 67 26.10 -11.54 14.42
CA ALA A 67 25.45 -10.90 15.55
C ALA A 67 24.45 -9.79 15.15
N ALA A 68 24.47 -9.28 13.91
CA ALA A 68 23.53 -8.26 13.46
C ALA A 68 22.10 -8.83 13.39
N THR A 69 21.15 -8.16 14.03
CA THR A 69 19.74 -8.57 13.96
C THR A 69 19.21 -8.23 12.56
N PRO A 70 18.62 -9.19 11.82
CA PRO A 70 18.18 -8.96 10.46
C PRO A 70 16.99 -7.98 10.42
N PRO A 71 16.89 -7.15 9.36
CA PRO A 71 15.72 -6.30 9.15
C PRO A 71 14.47 -7.14 8.89
N VAL A 72 13.31 -6.60 9.25
CA VAL A 72 11.99 -7.15 8.94
C VAL A 72 11.55 -6.62 7.58
N GLU A 73 11.21 -7.52 6.67
CA GLU A 73 10.47 -7.19 5.44
C GLU A 73 9.20 -8.04 5.37
N ASP A 74 8.08 -7.39 5.10
CA ASP A 74 6.78 -8.02 4.90
C ASP A 74 6.05 -7.40 3.71
N HIS A 75 5.15 -8.15 3.09
CA HIS A 75 4.34 -7.66 1.98
C HIS A 75 2.86 -7.55 2.34
N ALA A 76 2.22 -6.53 1.80
CA ALA A 76 0.78 -6.31 1.84
C ALA A 76 0.24 -5.98 0.45
N ARG A 77 -1.09 -5.99 0.30
CA ARG A 77 -1.78 -5.34 -0.82
C ARG A 77 -2.46 -4.08 -0.31
N ALA A 78 -2.45 -3.04 -1.12
CA ALA A 78 -3.05 -1.75 -0.78
C ALA A 78 -3.80 -1.17 -1.98
N ARG A 79 -4.83 -0.37 -1.74
CA ARG A 79 -5.53 0.40 -2.77
C ARG A 79 -5.07 1.85 -2.66
N VAL A 80 -4.41 2.37 -3.68
CA VAL A 80 -4.18 3.81 -3.81
C VAL A 80 -5.50 4.45 -4.19
N VAL A 81 -5.99 5.40 -3.40
CA VAL A 81 -7.22 6.14 -3.70
C VAL A 81 -6.84 7.30 -4.61
N THR A 82 -7.40 7.29 -5.81
CA THR A 82 -7.25 8.34 -6.82
C THR A 82 -8.64 8.63 -7.40
N ASP A 83 -8.78 9.73 -8.15
CA ASP A 83 -10.03 10.09 -8.82
C ASP A 83 -10.47 9.06 -9.89
N ALA A 84 -9.56 8.17 -10.32
CA ALA A 84 -9.86 7.13 -11.30
C ALA A 84 -10.82 6.06 -10.73
N PRO A 85 -11.91 5.71 -11.44
CA PRO A 85 -12.82 4.67 -11.00
C PRO A 85 -12.13 3.29 -10.97
N LEU A 86 -12.18 2.65 -9.80
CA LEU A 86 -11.65 1.31 -9.50
C LEU A 86 -10.11 1.20 -9.45
N SER A 87 -9.50 1.56 -8.32
CA SER A 87 -8.08 1.27 -8.08
C SER A 87 -7.84 -0.22 -7.74
N ASN A 88 -6.99 -0.85 -8.55
CA ASN A 88 -6.54 -2.23 -8.33
C ASN A 88 -5.59 -2.31 -7.12
N PRO A 89 -5.64 -3.39 -6.31
CA PRO A 89 -4.72 -3.56 -5.19
C PRO A 89 -3.26 -3.74 -5.65
N VAL A 90 -2.41 -2.76 -5.34
CA VAL A 90 -0.97 -2.77 -5.60
C VAL A 90 -0.21 -3.54 -4.51
N PRO A 91 0.91 -4.22 -4.84
CA PRO A 91 1.79 -4.80 -3.83
C PRO A 91 2.60 -3.69 -3.13
N VAL A 92 2.74 -3.79 -1.81
CA VAL A 92 3.55 -2.87 -0.99
C VAL A 92 4.54 -3.68 -0.17
N ALA A 93 5.80 -3.28 -0.16
CA ALA A 93 6.80 -3.82 0.76
C ALA A 93 6.91 -2.93 2.00
N MET A 94 6.73 -3.51 3.17
CA MET A 94 6.84 -2.87 4.48
C MET A 94 8.16 -3.32 5.10
N ARG A 95 9.03 -2.37 5.45
CA ARG A 95 10.37 -2.63 5.95
C ARG A 95 10.60 -1.94 7.29
N TYR A 96 11.36 -2.61 8.15
CA TYR A 96 11.84 -2.07 9.43
C TYR A 96 13.23 -2.63 9.69
N ASP A 97 14.17 -1.75 10.03
CA ASP A 97 15.55 -2.14 10.37
C ASP A 97 15.78 -1.82 11.87
N PRO A 98 16.05 -2.83 12.72
CA PRO A 98 16.31 -2.62 14.15
C PRO A 98 17.66 -1.91 14.40
N ALA A 99 18.55 -1.82 13.41
CA ALA A 99 19.79 -1.05 13.49
C ALA A 99 19.60 0.43 13.10
N ASP A 100 18.46 0.80 12.53
CA ASP A 100 18.15 2.19 12.16
C ASP A 100 17.68 2.99 13.38
N ALA A 101 18.47 3.99 13.77
CA ALA A 101 18.24 4.82 14.95
C ALA A 101 16.96 5.67 14.90
N SER A 102 16.31 5.82 13.74
CA SER A 102 15.03 6.53 13.64
C SER A 102 13.84 5.69 14.13
N GLY A 103 13.96 4.36 14.16
CA GLY A 103 12.85 3.44 14.43
C GLY A 103 11.68 3.56 13.44
N ALA A 104 11.92 4.12 12.26
CA ALA A 104 10.89 4.31 11.25
C ALA A 104 10.55 3.01 10.52
N VAL A 105 9.27 2.88 10.14
CA VAL A 105 8.82 1.88 9.17
C VAL A 105 8.80 2.51 7.79
N ARG A 106 9.19 1.74 6.77
CA ARG A 106 9.26 2.20 5.37
C ARG A 106 8.34 1.38 4.47
N PHE A 107 7.46 2.06 3.75
CA PHE A 107 6.44 1.48 2.89
C PHE A 107 6.79 1.82 1.44
N ALA A 108 7.31 0.83 0.70
CA ALA A 108 7.70 0.97 -0.69
C ALA A 108 6.58 0.49 -1.62
N PHE A 109 6.10 1.40 -2.46
CA PHE A 109 5.05 1.21 -3.46
C PHE A 109 5.64 1.02 -4.87
N PRO A 110 4.87 0.46 -5.82
CA PRO A 110 5.31 0.38 -7.21
C PRO A 110 5.54 1.78 -7.80
N GLY A 111 6.46 1.88 -8.76
CA GLY A 111 6.89 3.18 -9.32
C GLY A 111 7.95 3.91 -8.50
N GLY A 112 8.44 3.33 -7.39
CA GLY A 112 9.57 3.86 -6.63
C GLY A 112 9.22 4.84 -5.51
N ASN A 113 7.92 5.05 -5.24
CA ASN A 113 7.48 5.86 -4.10
C ASN A 113 7.75 5.09 -2.79
N GLU A 114 8.47 5.69 -1.85
CA GLU A 114 8.70 5.13 -0.51
C GLU A 114 8.26 6.14 0.55
N TRP A 115 7.43 5.70 1.50
CA TRP A 115 7.01 6.51 2.64
C TRP A 115 7.69 6.02 3.91
N ALA A 116 8.35 6.90 4.64
CA ALA A 116 9.00 6.61 5.92
C ALA A 116 8.28 7.34 7.06
N PHE A 117 7.85 6.63 8.09
CA PHE A 117 7.17 7.22 9.24
C PHE A 117 7.40 6.42 10.53
N PRO A 118 7.23 7.02 11.72
CA PRO A 118 7.54 6.35 12.98
C PRO A 118 6.65 5.13 13.21
N ARG A 119 7.24 4.03 13.69
CA ARG A 119 6.48 2.79 13.98
C ARG A 119 5.27 3.03 14.90
N ASP A 120 5.44 3.85 15.93
CA ASP A 120 4.40 4.10 16.93
C ASP A 120 3.20 4.87 16.36
N LEU A 121 3.38 5.59 15.23
CA LEU A 121 2.27 6.19 14.48
C LEU A 121 1.41 5.10 13.83
N LEU A 122 2.02 4.08 13.23
CA LEU A 122 1.30 2.93 12.66
C LEU A 122 0.55 2.18 13.77
N GLU A 123 1.21 1.93 14.90
CA GLU A 123 0.66 1.20 16.04
C GLU A 123 -0.53 1.96 16.67
N SER A 124 -0.43 3.28 16.79
CA SER A 124 -1.52 4.14 17.27
C SER A 124 -2.66 4.25 16.25
N GLY A 125 -2.32 4.48 14.98
CA GLY A 125 -3.24 4.61 13.85
C GLY A 125 -4.05 3.34 13.52
N LEU A 126 -3.60 2.18 13.97
CA LEU A 126 -4.37 0.93 13.93
C LEU A 126 -5.45 0.82 15.02
N ARG A 127 -5.35 1.63 16.09
CA ARG A 127 -6.26 1.60 17.24
C ARG A 127 -7.26 2.76 17.23
N ALA A 128 -6.81 3.95 16.83
CA ALA A 128 -7.61 5.17 16.72
C ALA A 128 -6.97 6.12 15.68
N PRO A 129 -7.67 7.15 15.17
CA PRO A 129 -7.06 8.15 14.32
C PRO A 129 -5.85 8.82 14.98
N ALA A 130 -4.70 8.83 14.30
CA ALA A 130 -3.45 9.40 14.77
C ALA A 130 -2.68 10.06 13.61
N SER A 131 -2.02 11.18 13.91
CA SER A 131 -1.26 11.96 12.92
C SER A 131 0.09 12.39 13.49
N ARG A 132 1.12 12.47 12.65
CA ARG A 132 2.42 13.06 13.00
C ARG A 132 3.09 13.66 11.77
N GLY A 133 3.30 14.98 11.81
CA GLY A 133 3.73 15.74 10.64
C GLY A 133 2.69 15.57 9.52
N ASP A 134 3.19 15.26 8.33
CA ASP A 134 2.38 15.14 7.12
C ASP A 134 1.65 13.78 6.97
N VAL A 135 1.92 12.83 7.88
CA VAL A 135 1.37 11.47 7.86
C VAL A 135 0.21 11.33 8.84
N SER A 136 -0.92 10.86 8.35
CA SER A 136 -2.11 10.52 9.14
C SER A 136 -2.51 9.06 8.92
N VAL A 137 -2.90 8.36 9.98
CA VAL A 137 -3.24 6.92 9.96
C VAL A 137 -4.47 6.67 10.83
N TRP A 138 -5.47 5.96 10.30
CA TRP A 138 -6.69 5.66 11.05
C TRP A 138 -7.35 4.33 10.64
N PRO A 139 -8.11 3.68 11.55
CA PRO A 139 -8.94 2.54 11.20
C PRO A 139 -10.15 2.99 10.38
N CYS A 140 -10.50 2.23 9.35
CA CYS A 140 -11.66 2.47 8.49
C CYS A 140 -12.55 1.22 8.47
N GLY A 141 -13.70 1.30 9.15
CA GLY A 141 -14.55 0.13 9.36
C GLY A 141 -13.90 -0.92 10.28
N ARG A 142 -14.13 -2.21 10.00
CA ARG A 142 -13.74 -3.32 10.90
C ARG A 142 -12.39 -3.96 10.61
N ALA A 143 -11.84 -3.77 9.41
CA ALA A 143 -10.70 -4.53 8.91
C ALA A 143 -9.81 -3.78 7.91
N GLN A 144 -10.04 -2.49 7.69
CA GLN A 144 -9.18 -1.65 6.85
C GLN A 144 -8.52 -0.56 7.69
N THR A 145 -7.37 -0.09 7.22
CA THR A 145 -6.64 1.05 7.77
C THR A 145 -6.24 1.94 6.61
N VAL A 146 -6.45 3.24 6.77
CA VAL A 146 -6.05 4.25 5.78
C VAL A 146 -4.79 4.95 6.28
N LEU A 147 -3.85 5.13 5.37
CA LEU A 147 -2.65 5.95 5.51
C LEU A 147 -2.80 7.10 4.52
N GLU A 148 -2.63 8.32 5.00
CA GLU A 148 -2.69 9.54 4.21
C GLU A 148 -1.38 10.31 4.37
N PHE A 149 -0.80 10.71 3.24
CA PHE A 149 0.42 11.49 3.16
C PHE A 149 0.10 12.83 2.51
N HIS A 150 0.38 13.91 3.23
CA HIS A 150 0.31 15.27 2.71
C HIS A 150 1.67 15.67 2.12
N SER A 151 1.67 16.39 1.01
CA SER A 151 2.85 17.05 0.48
C SER A 151 2.46 18.37 -0.18
N PRO A 152 3.42 19.27 -0.46
CA PRO A 152 3.13 20.51 -1.20
C PRO A 152 2.48 20.27 -2.58
N GLU A 153 2.69 19.09 -3.16
CA GLU A 153 2.17 18.67 -4.46
C GLU A 153 0.75 18.07 -4.38
N GLY A 154 0.25 17.70 -3.20
CA GLY A 154 -1.09 17.16 -3.01
C GLY A 154 -1.25 16.22 -1.81
N VAL A 155 -2.34 15.46 -1.80
CA VAL A 155 -2.61 14.44 -0.77
C VAL A 155 -2.68 13.07 -1.45
N ALA A 156 -1.94 12.10 -0.91
CA ALA A 156 -1.95 10.72 -1.36
C ALA A 156 -2.58 9.83 -0.28
N VAL A 157 -3.65 9.13 -0.64
CA VAL A 157 -4.43 8.29 0.30
C VAL A 157 -4.30 6.83 -0.10
N VAL A 158 -3.99 5.95 0.85
CA VAL A 158 -3.79 4.52 0.62
C VAL A 158 -4.53 3.70 1.68
N GLN A 159 -5.33 2.74 1.23
CA GLN A 159 -6.07 1.82 2.08
C GLN A 159 -5.41 0.42 2.09
N PHE A 160 -5.27 -0.17 3.27
CA PHE A 160 -4.76 -1.52 3.50
C PHE A 160 -5.78 -2.36 4.27
N ASP A 161 -5.74 -3.68 4.08
CA ASP A 161 -6.21 -4.62 5.11
C ASP A 161 -5.40 -4.40 6.41
N SER A 162 -6.05 -4.33 7.56
CA SER A 162 -5.35 -4.11 8.85
C SER A 162 -4.49 -5.31 9.27
N SER A 163 -4.85 -6.54 8.86
CA SER A 163 -4.15 -7.75 9.30
C SER A 163 -2.68 -7.84 8.87
N PRO A 164 -2.29 -7.54 7.61
CA PRO A 164 -0.90 -7.36 7.22
C PRO A 164 -0.12 -6.35 8.07
N LEU A 165 -0.72 -5.18 8.39
CA LEU A 165 -0.08 -4.13 9.18
C LEU A 165 0.18 -4.60 10.63
N VAL A 166 -0.82 -5.23 11.26
CA VAL A 166 -0.69 -5.82 12.61
C VAL A 166 0.36 -6.95 12.61
N ARG A 167 0.41 -7.78 11.57
CA ARG A 167 1.41 -8.85 11.44
C ARG A 167 2.82 -8.28 11.35
N PHE A 168 3.02 -7.26 10.52
CA PHE A 168 4.30 -6.57 10.36
C PHE A 168 4.76 -5.93 11.67
N LEU A 169 3.90 -5.20 12.38
CA LEU A 169 4.24 -4.65 13.70
C LEU A 169 4.70 -5.74 14.68
N ARG A 170 3.97 -6.86 14.76
CA ARG A 170 4.36 -8.00 15.61
C ARG A 170 5.73 -8.57 15.24
N HIS A 171 6.08 -8.61 13.95
CA HIS A 171 7.43 -8.99 13.52
C HIS A 171 8.47 -7.96 13.97
N THR A 172 8.22 -6.65 13.86
CA THR A 172 9.18 -5.63 14.33
C THR A 172 9.47 -5.74 15.84
N TYR A 173 8.44 -5.90 16.69
CA TYR A 173 8.64 -6.04 18.13
C TYR A 173 9.30 -7.37 18.52
N ALA A 174 9.05 -8.45 17.79
CA ALA A 174 9.74 -9.73 18.01
C ALA A 174 11.23 -9.64 17.65
N THR A 175 11.56 -8.87 16.61
CA THR A 175 12.93 -8.57 16.18
C THR A 175 13.66 -7.72 17.22
N ASP A 176 13.03 -6.66 17.73
CA ASP A 176 13.60 -5.83 18.82
C ASP A 176 13.79 -6.63 20.10
N ALA A 177 12.82 -7.47 20.48
CA ALA A 177 12.93 -8.32 21.67
C ALA A 177 14.08 -9.35 21.56
N ARG A 178 14.48 -9.72 20.33
CA ARG A 178 15.67 -10.54 20.07
C ARG A 178 16.97 -9.71 20.01
N ALA A 179 16.90 -8.46 19.56
CA ALA A 179 18.04 -7.54 19.51
C ALA A 179 18.42 -6.97 20.88
N ALA A 180 17.43 -6.81 21.77
CA ALA A 180 17.64 -6.34 23.13
C ALA A 180 18.67 -7.22 23.84
N PRO A 181 19.81 -6.67 24.31
CA PRO A 181 20.78 -7.45 25.06
C PRO A 181 20.08 -7.99 26.31
N ALA A 182 20.27 -9.29 26.59
CA ALA A 182 19.67 -9.95 27.74
C ALA A 182 19.98 -9.13 28.99
N ALA A 183 18.94 -8.46 29.54
CA ALA A 183 19.12 -7.51 30.62
C ALA A 183 19.61 -8.26 31.86
N THR A 184 20.93 -8.18 32.11
CA THR A 184 21.56 -8.79 33.28
C THR A 184 20.83 -8.27 34.52
N PRO A 185 20.15 -9.12 35.31
CA PRO A 185 19.43 -8.66 36.48
C PRO A 185 20.45 -8.14 37.49
N ALA A 186 20.61 -6.81 37.55
CA ALA A 186 21.53 -6.15 38.45
C ALA A 186 21.17 -6.54 39.88
N GLY A 187 22.10 -7.18 40.57
CA GLY A 187 21.83 -7.85 41.83
C GLY A 187 21.26 -6.88 42.88
N ARG A 188 20.04 -7.17 43.34
CA ARG A 188 19.43 -6.53 44.50
C ARG A 188 20.29 -6.81 45.73
N ARG A 189 21.19 -5.89 46.08
CA ARG A 189 21.84 -5.89 47.39
C ARG A 189 20.81 -5.52 48.46
N ALA A 190 20.90 -6.26 49.58
CA ALA A 190 20.04 -6.13 50.75
C ALA A 190 20.44 -4.93 51.61
#